data_AF-X1KQR8-F1
#
_entry.id   AF-X1KQR8-F1
#
_cell.length_a   1.000
_cell.length_b   1.000
_cell.length_c   1.000
_cell.angle_alpha   90.00
_cell.angle_beta   90.00
_cell.angle_gamma   90.00
#
_symmetry.space_group_name_H-M   'P 1'
#
loop_
_entity.id
_entity.type
_entity.pdbx_description
1 polymer ?
#
loop_
_entity_poly.entity_id
_entity_poly.type
_entity_poly.pdbx_seq_one_letter_code
_entity_poly.pdbx_strand_id
1 'polypeptide(L)'
;TEGEKSLLNDFLYGRWAGQVVDAGYRRPSPEHGLTLSHGKNAAHYISKIASEGLSDELSKSEDKSGRKGSRSFYQLIDDFKKYHRDADARYLAEYSEGLYRKKRQVWSGQNLRNKYLGQVKSDLEIAQEIEDEEFERAETIIKIDRLEWSQMIKIDPANEERIYLIAEIRGRDGVIQFLNSIFRNRPRPPPRKKLRYSAKFYN
;
A
#
# COMPACT_ATOMS: atom_id res chain seq x y z
N THR A 1 31.03 -28.95 -9.29
CA THR A 1 31.00 -29.90 -8.16
C THR A 1 30.55 -29.18 -6.89
N GLU A 2 30.18 -29.88 -5.82
CA GLU A 2 29.82 -29.20 -4.55
C GLU A 2 31.00 -28.40 -3.95
N GLY A 3 32.24 -28.87 -4.15
CA GLY A 3 33.44 -28.14 -3.73
C GLY A 3 33.60 -26.79 -4.43
N GLU A 4 33.44 -26.74 -5.76
CA GLU A 4 33.49 -25.49 -6.53
C GLU A 4 32.38 -24.51 -6.12
N LYS A 5 31.18 -25.04 -5.81
CA LYS A 5 30.06 -24.23 -5.34
C LYS A 5 30.32 -23.63 -3.96
N SER A 6 30.91 -24.39 -3.04
CA SER A 6 31.30 -23.89 -1.72
C SER A 6 32.32 -22.76 -1.85
N LEU A 7 33.37 -22.95 -2.65
CA LEU A 7 34.38 -21.92 -2.90
C LEU A 7 33.77 -20.64 -3.50
N LEU A 8 32.86 -20.80 -4.47
CA LEU A 8 32.14 -19.68 -5.08
C LEU A 8 31.22 -18.99 -4.06
N ASN A 9 30.53 -19.74 -3.21
CA ASN A 9 29.67 -19.20 -2.17
C ASN A 9 30.46 -18.36 -1.16
N ASP A 10 31.61 -18.86 -0.71
CA ASP A 10 32.49 -18.15 0.24
C ASP A 10 33.04 -16.86 -0.37
N PHE A 11 33.49 -16.93 -1.63
CA PHE A 11 33.96 -15.77 -2.37
C PHE A 11 32.88 -14.68 -2.52
N LEU A 12 31.67 -15.08 -2.92
CA LEU A 12 30.54 -14.17 -3.11
C LEU A 12 30.04 -13.60 -1.77
N TYR A 13 29.93 -14.44 -0.73
CA TYR A 13 29.52 -14.01 0.60
C TYR A 13 30.50 -12.98 1.17
N GLY A 14 31.82 -13.20 1.03
CA GLY A 14 32.83 -12.26 1.50
C GLY A 14 32.65 -10.86 0.91
N ARG A 15 32.44 -10.78 -0.41
CA ARG A 15 32.19 -9.51 -1.10
C ARG A 15 30.87 -8.88 -0.72
N TRP A 16 29.79 -9.66 -0.71
CA TRP A 16 28.46 -9.20 -0.34
C TRP A 16 28.43 -8.65 1.08
N ALA A 17 28.91 -9.42 2.05
CA ALA A 17 28.94 -9.03 3.45
C ALA A 17 29.81 -7.79 3.69
N GLY A 18 30.93 -7.65 2.97
CA GLY A 18 31.75 -6.44 2.98
C GLY A 18 30.97 -5.20 2.53
N GLN A 19 30.30 -5.28 1.38
CA GLN A 19 29.50 -4.18 0.84
C GLN A 19 28.33 -3.78 1.76
N VAL A 20 27.69 -4.75 2.41
CA VAL A 20 26.63 -4.47 3.38
C VAL A 20 27.16 -3.68 4.59
N VAL A 21 28.35 -4.03 5.08
CA VAL A 21 29.03 -3.31 6.17
C VAL A 21 29.48 -1.92 5.72
N ASP A 22 30.06 -1.79 4.53
CA ASP A 22 30.48 -0.51 3.95
C ASP A 22 29.28 0.44 3.76
N ALA A 23 28.09 -0.10 3.46
CA ALA A 23 26.83 0.64 3.40
C ALA A 23 26.25 1.02 4.78
N GLY A 24 26.93 0.66 5.89
CA GLY A 24 26.56 1.02 7.25
C GLY A 24 25.62 0.04 7.96
N TYR A 25 25.39 -1.15 7.40
CA TYR A 25 24.51 -2.16 8.01
C TYR A 25 25.31 -3.24 8.77
N ARG A 26 24.60 -4.00 9.62
CA ARG A 26 25.19 -5.13 10.33
C ARG A 26 25.63 -6.22 9.34
N ARG A 27 26.80 -6.82 9.58
CA ARG A 27 27.30 -7.93 8.77
C ARG A 27 26.28 -9.08 8.72
N PRO A 28 25.85 -9.53 7.52
CA PRO A 28 24.92 -10.65 7.37
C PRO A 28 25.50 -11.96 7.92
N SER A 29 24.67 -12.89 8.39
CA SER A 29 25.15 -14.22 8.79
C SER A 29 25.61 -15.03 7.57
N PRO A 30 26.64 -15.88 7.70
CA PRO A 30 27.04 -16.79 6.62
C PRO A 30 25.91 -17.72 6.17
N GLU A 31 25.09 -18.18 7.11
CA GLU A 31 24.02 -19.16 6.86
C GLU A 31 22.79 -18.57 6.16
N HIS A 32 22.48 -17.29 6.36
CA HIS A 32 21.24 -16.67 5.87
C HIS A 32 21.47 -15.42 5.01
N GLY A 33 22.70 -14.91 4.97
CA GLY A 33 23.03 -13.67 4.27
C GLY A 33 23.18 -13.85 2.75
N LEU A 34 23.61 -15.02 2.29
CA LEU A 34 23.74 -15.37 0.88
C LEU A 34 23.49 -16.87 0.68
N THR A 35 22.70 -17.23 -0.32
CA THR A 35 22.44 -18.63 -0.67
C THR A 35 22.62 -18.83 -2.16
N LEU A 36 23.64 -19.61 -2.54
CA LEU A 36 23.89 -19.97 -3.94
C LEU A 36 23.07 -21.21 -4.35
N SER A 37 22.23 -21.07 -5.37
CA SER A 37 21.37 -22.14 -5.90
C SER A 37 21.74 -22.53 -7.32
N HIS A 38 21.52 -23.78 -7.71
CA HIS A 38 21.76 -24.30 -9.07
C HIS A 38 20.72 -23.84 -10.10
N GLY A 39 19.86 -22.88 -9.77
CA GLY A 39 18.85 -22.38 -10.70
C GLY A 39 17.67 -23.33 -10.95
N LYS A 40 17.52 -24.43 -10.18
CA LYS A 40 16.34 -25.33 -10.28
C LYS A 40 15.01 -24.58 -10.14
N ASN A 41 14.98 -23.47 -9.40
CA ASN A 41 13.81 -22.61 -9.21
C ASN A 41 13.89 -21.30 -10.00
N ALA A 42 14.84 -21.15 -10.94
CA ALA A 42 14.99 -19.93 -11.72
C ALA A 42 13.77 -19.66 -12.60
N ALA A 43 13.22 -20.71 -13.23
CA ALA A 43 12.00 -20.61 -14.03
C ALA A 43 10.81 -20.10 -13.19
N HIS A 44 10.67 -20.58 -11.95
CA HIS A 44 9.63 -20.13 -11.03
C HIS A 44 9.81 -18.65 -10.65
N TYR A 45 11.05 -18.20 -10.44
CA TYR A 45 11.33 -16.78 -10.16
C TYR A 45 10.99 -15.89 -11.36
N ILE A 46 11.36 -16.32 -12.56
CA ILE A 46 11.04 -15.59 -13.81
C ILE A 46 9.53 -15.54 -14.02
N SER A 47 8.83 -16.66 -13.87
CA SER A 47 7.38 -16.71 -14.02
C SER A 47 6.69 -15.82 -12.99
N LYS A 48 7.18 -15.79 -11.75
CA LYS A 48 6.62 -14.95 -10.69
C LYS A 48 6.79 -13.45 -10.99
N ILE A 49 8.00 -13.03 -11.39
CA ILE A 49 8.25 -11.64 -11.79
C ILE A 49 7.40 -11.26 -13.03
N ALA A 50 7.18 -12.20 -13.95
CA ALA A 50 6.38 -11.98 -15.14
C ALA A 50 4.86 -11.96 -14.87
N SER A 51 4.37 -12.78 -13.93
CA SER A 51 2.94 -12.91 -13.61
C SER A 51 2.46 -11.90 -12.60
N GLU A 52 3.25 -11.64 -11.55
CA GLU A 52 2.90 -10.67 -10.50
C GLU A 52 3.42 -9.26 -10.83
N GLY A 53 4.41 -9.15 -11.72
CA GLY A 53 5.09 -7.89 -12.02
C GLY A 53 6.13 -7.53 -10.96
N LEU A 54 7.34 -7.16 -11.39
CA LEU A 54 8.45 -6.82 -10.49
C LEU A 54 8.09 -5.73 -9.46
N SER A 55 7.27 -4.76 -9.87
CA SER A 55 6.82 -3.69 -8.98
C SER A 55 6.05 -4.24 -7.80
N ASP A 56 5.03 -5.04 -8.06
CA ASP A 56 4.17 -5.63 -7.02
C ASP A 56 4.95 -6.61 -6.14
N GLU A 57 5.85 -7.40 -6.73
CA GLU A 57 6.72 -8.26 -5.93
C GLU A 57 7.65 -7.45 -4.99
N LEU A 58 8.08 -6.24 -5.37
CA LEU A 58 8.92 -5.40 -4.52
C LEU A 58 8.13 -4.52 -3.55
N SER A 59 6.90 -4.10 -3.91
CA SER A 59 6.14 -3.10 -3.15
C SER A 59 5.01 -3.69 -2.31
N LYS A 60 4.35 -4.77 -2.75
CA LYS A 60 3.21 -5.39 -2.03
C LYS A 60 3.68 -6.43 -1.02
N SER A 61 4.59 -6.02 -0.13
CA SER A 61 5.07 -6.86 0.97
C SER A 61 3.95 -7.30 1.90
N GLU A 62 2.91 -6.49 1.97
CA GLU A 62 1.76 -6.58 2.85
C GLU A 62 0.76 -7.67 2.42
N ASP A 63 0.72 -8.02 1.12
CA ASP A 63 -0.07 -9.13 0.59
C ASP A 63 0.65 -10.49 0.75
N LYS A 64 1.92 -10.48 1.19
CA LYS A 64 2.70 -11.71 1.35
C LYS A 64 2.41 -12.38 2.68
N SER A 65 2.09 -13.67 2.60
CA SER A 65 2.04 -14.54 3.78
C SER A 65 3.46 -14.86 4.27
N GLY A 66 3.64 -14.93 5.59
CA GLY A 66 4.91 -15.31 6.18
C GLY A 66 5.21 -16.79 5.90
N ARG A 67 6.49 -17.11 5.64
CA ARG A 67 6.91 -18.49 5.37
C ARG A 67 6.71 -19.37 6.61
N LYS A 68 6.40 -20.65 6.38
CA LYS A 68 6.27 -21.69 7.42
C LYS A 68 5.29 -21.32 8.55
N GLY A 69 4.17 -20.65 8.21
CA GLY A 69 3.17 -20.23 9.20
C GLY A 69 3.58 -19.00 10.02
N SER A 70 4.64 -18.29 9.61
CA SER A 70 4.95 -16.98 10.18
C SER A 70 3.85 -15.98 9.83
N ARG A 71 3.61 -15.02 10.72
CA ARG A 71 2.57 -14.00 10.57
C ARG A 71 3.00 -12.92 9.60
N SER A 72 2.09 -12.46 8.74
CA SER A 72 2.30 -11.25 7.93
C SER A 72 2.22 -10.00 8.81
N PHE A 73 2.61 -8.85 8.28
CA PHE A 73 2.53 -7.57 8.99
C PHE A 73 1.10 -7.25 9.46
N TYR A 74 0.09 -7.43 8.60
CA TYR A 74 -1.31 -7.20 8.97
C TYR A 74 -1.82 -8.20 10.01
N GLN A 75 -1.47 -9.48 9.86
CA GLN A 75 -1.82 -10.49 10.88
C GLN A 75 -1.21 -10.15 12.23
N LEU A 76 -0.02 -9.54 12.25
CA LEU A 76 0.62 -9.07 13.47
C LEU A 76 -0.10 -7.87 14.10
N ILE A 77 -0.67 -6.96 13.29
CA ILE A 77 -1.56 -5.89 13.77
C ILE A 77 -2.83 -6.46 14.39
N ASP A 78 -3.48 -7.41 13.70
CA ASP A 78 -4.73 -8.01 14.17
C ASP A 78 -4.52 -8.80 15.47
N ASP A 79 -3.44 -9.56 15.55
CA ASP A 79 -3.03 -10.26 16.77
C ASP A 79 -2.75 -9.27 17.91
N PHE A 80 -2.04 -8.17 17.64
CA PHE A 80 -1.75 -7.18 18.66
C PHE A 80 -3.03 -6.50 19.18
N LYS A 81 -3.98 -6.17 18.30
CA LYS A 81 -5.29 -5.64 18.67
C LYS A 81 -6.08 -6.58 19.58
N LYS A 82 -5.93 -7.90 19.39
CA LYS A 82 -6.69 -8.91 20.13
C LYS A 82 -6.01 -9.34 21.44
N TYR A 83 -4.69 -9.54 21.41
CA TYR A 83 -3.95 -10.19 22.49
C TYR A 83 -2.99 -9.26 23.22
N HIS A 84 -2.73 -8.05 22.70
CA HIS A 84 -1.88 -7.02 23.32
C HIS A 84 -0.51 -7.52 23.80
N ARG A 85 0.13 -8.40 23.01
CA ARG A 85 1.44 -8.98 23.37
C ARG A 85 2.56 -7.97 23.13
N ASP A 86 3.43 -7.78 24.12
CA ASP A 86 4.58 -6.88 24.02
C ASP A 86 5.54 -7.24 22.88
N ALA A 87 5.68 -8.52 22.57
CA ALA A 87 6.50 -8.98 21.45
C ALA A 87 5.98 -8.43 20.11
N ASP A 88 4.66 -8.43 19.90
CA ASP A 88 4.04 -7.92 18.68
C ASP A 88 4.20 -6.40 18.60
N ALA A 89 4.07 -5.68 19.73
CA ALA A 89 4.36 -4.24 19.79
C ALA A 89 5.79 -3.90 19.37
N ARG A 90 6.79 -4.69 19.81
CA ARG A 90 8.19 -4.50 19.42
C ARG A 90 8.42 -4.68 17.92
N TYR A 91 7.84 -5.72 17.33
CA TYR A 91 7.94 -5.96 15.89
C TYR A 91 7.25 -4.86 15.06
N LEU A 92 6.10 -4.36 15.51
CA LEU A 92 5.42 -3.22 14.86
C LEU A 92 6.26 -1.95 14.95
N ALA A 93 6.91 -1.70 16.08
CA ALA A 93 7.79 -0.55 16.26
C ALA A 93 9.01 -0.62 15.33
N GLU A 94 9.68 -1.78 15.24
CA GLU A 94 10.81 -2.01 14.33
C GLU A 94 10.40 -1.81 12.86
N TYR A 95 9.26 -2.39 12.45
CA TYR A 95 8.72 -2.21 11.11
C TYR A 95 8.42 -0.74 10.80
N SER A 96 7.79 -0.03 11.73
CA SER A 96 7.47 1.39 11.60
C SER A 96 8.74 2.25 11.50
N GLU A 97 9.74 2.02 12.35
CA GLU A 97 11.01 2.74 12.31
C GLU A 97 11.75 2.53 10.97
N GLY A 98 11.75 1.29 10.47
CA GLY A 98 12.39 0.94 9.20
C GLY A 98 11.69 1.49 7.95
N LEU A 99 10.37 1.75 8.01
CA LEU A 99 9.57 2.05 6.82
C LEU A 99 8.87 3.41 6.82
N TYR A 100 8.64 4.00 7.99
CA TYR A 100 7.93 5.26 8.12
C TYR A 100 8.66 6.36 7.35
N ARG A 101 7.95 6.96 6.37
CA ARG A 101 8.45 8.02 5.46
C ARG A 101 9.66 7.64 4.61
N LYS A 102 10.06 6.37 4.56
CA LYS A 102 11.09 5.90 3.64
C LYS A 102 10.48 5.72 2.26
N LYS A 103 11.08 6.35 1.24
CA LYS A 103 10.66 6.15 -0.15
C LYS A 103 11.11 4.76 -0.61
N ARG A 104 10.16 3.90 -0.96
CA ARG A 104 10.43 2.48 -1.31
C ARG A 104 10.75 2.27 -2.79
N GLN A 105 10.02 2.96 -3.66
CA GLN A 105 10.32 3.02 -5.09
C GLN A 105 10.41 4.49 -5.49
N VAL A 106 11.59 4.89 -5.97
CA VAL A 106 11.77 6.16 -6.65
C VAL A 106 12.19 5.83 -8.07
N TRP A 107 11.46 6.37 -9.03
CA TRP A 107 11.98 6.49 -10.38
C TRP A 107 13.22 7.37 -10.27
N SER A 108 14.41 6.79 -10.46
CA SER A 108 15.67 7.49 -10.28
C SER A 108 15.71 8.72 -11.19
N GLY A 109 16.40 9.77 -10.73
CA GLY A 109 16.47 11.13 -11.29
C GLY A 109 16.97 11.30 -12.74
N GLN A 110 16.91 10.26 -13.57
CA GLN A 110 17.21 10.27 -15.00
C GLN A 110 15.95 10.39 -15.88
N ASN A 111 14.81 10.83 -15.35
CA ASN A 111 13.56 10.96 -16.11
C ASN A 111 13.15 9.66 -16.85
N LEU A 112 13.49 8.50 -16.28
CA LEU A 112 13.15 7.18 -16.86
C LEU A 112 11.64 7.05 -17.07
N ARG A 113 10.86 7.62 -16.15
CA ARG A 113 9.40 7.70 -16.27
C ARG A 113 8.98 8.40 -17.57
N ASN A 114 9.50 9.60 -17.84
CA ASN A 114 9.16 10.36 -19.05
C ASN A 114 9.68 9.67 -20.33
N LYS A 115 10.82 8.96 -20.23
CA LYS A 115 11.43 8.26 -21.36
C LYS A 115 10.61 7.05 -21.83
N TYR A 116 9.94 6.35 -20.91
CA TYR A 116 9.27 5.08 -21.22
C TYR A 116 7.74 5.11 -21.11
N LEU A 117 7.15 6.05 -20.35
CA LEU A 117 5.69 6.09 -20.10
C LEU A 117 4.95 7.22 -20.83
N GLY A 118 5.63 8.02 -21.67
CA GLY A 118 4.97 9.08 -22.45
C GLY A 118 4.42 10.24 -21.60
N GLN A 119 3.45 11.00 -22.14
CA GLN A 119 2.82 12.12 -21.43
C GLN A 119 2.09 11.62 -20.18
N VAL A 120 2.36 12.30 -19.07
CA VAL A 120 1.74 12.01 -17.78
C VAL A 120 0.29 12.45 -17.83
N LYS A 121 -0.64 11.48 -17.87
CA LYS A 121 -2.02 11.76 -17.49
C LYS A 121 -2.02 12.21 -16.03
N SER A 122 -2.63 13.34 -15.75
CA SER A 122 -2.83 13.83 -14.40
C SER A 122 -3.65 12.83 -13.59
N ASP A 123 -3.54 12.87 -12.26
CA ASP A 123 -4.36 12.04 -11.36
C ASP A 123 -5.87 12.20 -11.66
N LEU A 124 -6.28 13.36 -12.19
CA LEU A 124 -7.65 13.63 -12.62
C LEU A 124 -8.03 12.85 -13.90
N GLU A 125 -7.13 12.82 -14.90
CA GLU A 125 -7.35 12.10 -16.16
C GLU A 125 -7.31 10.58 -15.93
N ILE A 126 -6.44 10.09 -15.05
CA ILE A 126 -6.40 8.68 -14.65
C ILE A 126 -7.67 8.30 -13.90
N ALA A 127 -8.13 9.14 -12.96
CA ALA A 127 -9.37 8.89 -12.24
C ALA A 127 -10.59 8.86 -13.16
N GLN A 128 -10.62 9.72 -14.20
CA GLN A 128 -11.70 9.74 -15.19
C GLN A 128 -11.72 8.48 -16.06
N GLU A 129 -10.57 7.97 -16.48
CA GLU A 129 -10.51 6.73 -17.29
C GLU A 129 -10.82 5.46 -16.48
N ILE A 130 -10.40 5.42 -15.20
CA ILE A 130 -10.78 4.33 -14.28
C ILE A 130 -12.28 4.40 -13.96
N GLU A 131 -12.83 5.61 -13.79
CA GLU A 131 -14.28 5.78 -13.74
C GLU A 131 -14.91 5.21 -15.00
N ASP A 132 -14.48 5.57 -16.21
CA ASP A 132 -15.10 5.10 -17.46
C ASP A 132 -15.03 3.56 -17.68
N GLU A 133 -13.97 2.86 -17.29
CA GLU A 133 -13.85 1.39 -17.47
C GLU A 133 -14.59 0.56 -16.39
N GLU A 134 -14.68 1.07 -15.15
CA GLU A 134 -15.30 0.35 -14.02
C GLU A 134 -16.75 0.80 -13.75
N PHE A 135 -17.14 2.05 -14.08
CA PHE A 135 -18.52 2.55 -13.98
C PHE A 135 -19.46 1.89 -14.98
N GLU A 136 -19.01 1.52 -16.17
CA GLU A 136 -19.85 0.90 -17.20
C GLU A 136 -20.44 -0.45 -16.75
N ARG A 137 -19.98 -1.02 -15.61
CA ARG A 137 -20.57 -2.22 -14.99
C ARG A 137 -21.06 -2.05 -13.56
N ALA A 138 -20.76 -0.94 -12.90
CA ALA A 138 -21.09 -0.74 -11.49
C ALA A 138 -22.28 0.21 -11.32
N GLU A 139 -23.41 -0.31 -10.85
CA GLU A 139 -24.54 0.54 -10.46
C GLU A 139 -24.16 1.33 -9.19
N THR A 140 -24.19 2.66 -9.26
CA THR A 140 -23.94 3.50 -8.08
C THR A 140 -25.07 3.33 -7.06
N ILE A 141 -24.79 2.65 -5.96
CA ILE A 141 -25.79 2.36 -4.91
C ILE A 141 -26.02 3.58 -4.00
N ILE A 142 -24.94 4.20 -3.49
CA ILE A 142 -24.95 5.39 -2.62
C ILE A 142 -23.74 6.28 -2.91
N LYS A 143 -23.93 7.61 -2.91
CA LYS A 143 -22.86 8.61 -2.94
C LYS A 143 -22.93 9.47 -1.68
N ILE A 144 -21.80 9.59 -0.97
CA ILE A 144 -21.64 10.47 0.21
C ILE A 144 -20.69 11.59 -0.19
N ASP A 145 -21.09 12.85 -0.04
CA ASP A 145 -20.21 13.97 -0.38
C ASP A 145 -19.03 14.08 0.61
N ARG A 146 -17.87 14.57 0.15
CA ARG A 146 -16.69 14.79 1.00
C ARG A 146 -17.00 15.63 2.24
N LEU A 147 -17.90 16.61 2.15
CA LEU A 147 -18.34 17.43 3.28
C LEU A 147 -19.12 16.61 4.29
N GLU A 148 -20.06 15.79 3.83
CA GLU A 148 -20.86 14.89 4.67
C GLU A 148 -19.96 13.85 5.34
N TRP A 149 -19.03 13.25 4.59
CA TRP A 149 -18.03 12.31 5.12
C TRP A 149 -17.17 12.95 6.21
N SER A 150 -16.58 14.12 5.92
CA SER A 150 -15.73 14.82 6.90
C SER A 150 -16.49 15.21 8.17
N GLN A 151 -17.76 15.59 8.05
CA GLN A 151 -18.60 15.90 9.20
C GLN A 151 -18.94 14.66 10.02
N MET A 152 -19.29 13.55 9.36
CA MET A 152 -19.58 12.28 10.01
C MET A 152 -18.40 11.80 10.87
N ILE A 153 -17.18 11.84 10.33
CA ILE A 153 -15.95 11.47 11.05
C ILE A 153 -15.63 12.43 12.20
N LYS A 154 -15.88 13.73 12.02
CA LYS A 154 -15.68 14.73 13.09
C LYS A 154 -16.63 14.55 14.27
N ILE A 155 -17.83 14.03 14.02
CA ILE A 155 -18.83 13.79 15.07
C ILE A 155 -18.39 12.61 15.93
N ASP A 156 -18.01 11.50 15.30
CA ASP A 156 -17.46 10.33 15.97
C ASP A 156 -16.58 9.58 14.94
N PRO A 157 -15.27 9.44 15.18
CA PRO A 157 -14.38 8.69 14.30
C PRO A 157 -14.85 7.24 14.06
N ALA A 158 -15.54 6.63 15.02
CA ALA A 158 -16.09 5.27 14.87
C ALA A 158 -17.23 5.19 13.84
N ASN A 159 -17.74 6.32 13.34
CA ASN A 159 -18.76 6.32 12.28
C ASN A 159 -18.24 5.79 10.95
N GLU A 160 -16.91 5.83 10.71
CA GLU A 160 -16.28 5.20 9.55
C GLU A 160 -16.56 3.70 9.54
N GLU A 161 -16.30 3.02 10.65
CA GLU A 161 -16.52 1.57 10.75
C GLU A 161 -18.03 1.24 10.75
N ARG A 162 -18.84 2.05 11.44
CA ARG A 162 -20.29 1.85 11.53
C ARG A 162 -20.96 1.91 10.16
N ILE A 163 -20.57 2.82 9.27
CA ILE A 163 -21.23 2.96 7.98
C ILE A 163 -20.98 1.75 7.07
N TYR A 164 -19.78 1.17 7.12
CA TYR A 164 -19.47 -0.07 6.39
C TYR A 164 -20.26 -1.25 6.96
N LEU A 165 -20.32 -1.39 8.29
CA LEU A 165 -21.09 -2.46 8.94
C LEU A 165 -22.60 -2.34 8.65
N ILE A 166 -23.14 -1.12 8.64
CA ILE A 166 -24.55 -0.88 8.31
C ILE A 166 -24.82 -1.19 6.83
N ALA A 167 -23.89 -0.86 5.92
CA ALA A 167 -24.00 -1.21 4.52
C ALA A 167 -24.04 -2.73 4.32
N GLU A 168 -23.20 -3.48 5.05
CA GLU A 168 -23.16 -4.95 5.00
C GLU A 168 -24.45 -5.59 5.56
N ILE A 169 -24.94 -5.11 6.71
CA ILE A 169 -26.08 -5.75 7.40
C ILE A 169 -27.44 -5.29 6.84
N ARG A 170 -27.57 -4.00 6.51
CA ARG A 170 -28.87 -3.35 6.22
C ARG A 170 -28.93 -2.74 4.82
N GLY A 171 -27.87 -2.89 4.03
CA GLY A 171 -27.80 -2.37 2.68
C GLY A 171 -28.03 -0.86 2.61
N ARG A 172 -28.52 -0.42 1.45
CA ARG A 172 -28.70 1.00 1.12
C ARG A 172 -29.58 1.75 2.11
N ASP A 173 -30.73 1.18 2.47
CA ASP A 173 -31.71 1.86 3.31
C ASP A 173 -31.21 2.09 4.73
N GLY A 174 -30.44 1.14 5.26
CA GLY A 174 -29.78 1.28 6.56
C GLY A 174 -28.78 2.44 6.58
N VAL A 175 -27.99 2.56 5.52
CA VAL A 175 -27.01 3.66 5.39
C VAL A 175 -27.73 5.00 5.29
N ILE A 176 -28.81 5.10 4.51
CA ILE A 176 -29.60 6.33 4.40
C ILE A 176 -30.20 6.73 5.76
N GLN A 177 -30.76 5.77 6.49
CA GLN A 177 -31.31 6.04 7.83
C GLN A 177 -30.24 6.51 8.82
N PHE A 178 -29.05 5.93 8.76
CA PHE A 178 -27.91 6.29 9.60
C PHE A 178 -27.39 7.70 9.27
N LEU A 179 -27.18 8.01 7.99
CA LEU A 179 -26.78 9.36 7.58
C LEU A 179 -27.84 10.39 7.99
N ASN A 180 -29.13 10.07 7.80
CA ASN A 180 -30.22 10.93 8.23
C ASN A 180 -30.26 11.10 9.76
N SER A 181 -29.91 10.10 10.56
CA SER A 181 -29.86 10.24 12.02
C SER A 181 -28.72 11.14 12.49
N ILE A 182 -27.59 11.12 11.79
CA ILE A 182 -26.43 11.99 12.06
C ILE A 182 -26.76 13.44 11.68
N PHE A 183 -27.41 13.66 10.54
CA PHE A 183 -27.64 15.01 9.99
C PHE A 183 -29.00 15.64 10.34
N ARG A 184 -29.93 14.91 10.96
CA ARG A 184 -31.31 15.37 11.26
C ARG A 184 -31.41 16.67 12.09
N ASN A 185 -30.41 16.99 12.90
CA ASN A 185 -30.47 18.10 13.87
C ASN A 185 -29.57 19.30 13.54
N ARG A 186 -29.04 19.44 12.32
CA ARG A 186 -28.26 20.62 11.92
C ARG A 186 -28.59 21.10 10.51
N PRO A 187 -28.66 22.42 10.25
CA PRO A 187 -28.96 22.93 8.93
C PRO A 187 -27.85 22.54 7.95
N ARG A 188 -28.25 22.08 6.75
CA ARG A 188 -27.32 21.87 5.63
C ARG A 188 -26.54 23.17 5.38
N PRO A 189 -25.21 23.13 5.26
CA PRO A 189 -24.45 24.33 4.94
C PRO A 189 -24.94 24.88 3.59
N PRO A 190 -25.04 26.21 3.43
CA PRO A 190 -25.47 26.80 2.17
C PRO A 190 -24.51 26.37 1.06
N PRO A 191 -25.01 26.15 -0.17
CA PRO A 191 -24.16 25.83 -1.30
C PRO A 191 -23.10 26.93 -1.43
N ARG A 192 -21.83 26.53 -1.62
CA ARG A 192 -20.74 27.49 -1.83
C ARG A 192 -21.14 28.40 -2.99
N LYS A 193 -21.09 29.73 -2.79
CA LYS A 193 -21.08 30.68 -3.91
C LYS A 193 -20.00 30.21 -4.86
N LYS A 194 -20.35 29.91 -6.13
CA LYS A 194 -19.37 29.60 -7.17
C LYS A 194 -18.33 30.73 -7.14
N LEU A 195 -17.11 30.42 -6.69
CA LEU A 195 -15.98 31.33 -6.87
C LEU A 195 -15.83 31.46 -8.39
N ARG A 196 -16.31 32.58 -8.94
CA ARG A 196 -15.96 33.00 -10.29
C ARG A 196 -14.47 33.32 -10.24
N TYR A 197 -13.62 32.33 -10.45
CA TYR A 197 -12.24 32.59 -10.83
C TYR A 197 -12.29 33.20 -12.23
N SER A 198 -12.25 34.53 -12.32
CA SER A 198 -11.93 35.21 -13.57
C SER A 198 -10.42 35.06 -13.79
N ALA A 199 -10.01 34.08 -14.57
CA ALA A 199 -8.67 34.08 -15.14
C ALA A 199 -8.66 35.15 -16.26
N LYS A 200 -8.11 36.33 -15.96
CA LYS A 200 -7.70 37.27 -17.01
C LYS A 200 -6.36 36.77 -17.54
N PHE A 201 -6.34 36.25 -18.76
CA PHE A 201 -5.12 36.03 -19.51
C PHE A 201 -4.71 37.37 -20.12
N TYR A 202 -3.49 37.83 -19.83
CA TYR A 202 -2.84 38.89 -20.59
C TYR A 202 -1.83 38.23 -21.53
N ASN A 203 -1.83 38.67 -22.79
CA ASN A 203 -0.96 38.20 -23.88
C ASN A 203 0.52 38.43 -23.58
#